data_AF-A0A1S3K7D6-F1
#
_entry.id   AF-A0A1S3K7D6-F1
#
_cell.length_a   1.000
_cell.length_b   1.000
_cell.length_c   1.000
_cell.angle_alpha   90.00
_cell.angle_beta   90.00
_cell.angle_gamma   90.00
#
_symmetry.space_group_name_H-M   'P 1'
#
loop_
_entity.id
_entity.type
_entity.pdbx_description
1 polymer ?
#
loop_
_entity_poly.entity_id
_entity_poly.type
_entity_poly.pdbx_seq_one_letter_code
_entity_poly.pdbx_strand_id
1 'polypeptide(L)'
;MSAVARYFHSRAVTLGLCTRNNTRHFSTSLPLCELRHMSRVNVVDNSDLGKNAKTSGKPARIVHVYNKQGVARIGDKVLLALEKQKVKGIIVGCKQKQKHMIPKFDSNNVVLIDEEDTPMGSRINVPIPSVLRKKEELAKILAISSRFV
;
A
#
# COMPACT_ATOMS: atom_id res chain seq x y z
N MET A 1 -18.47 -16.35 41.90
CA MET A 1 -18.12 -16.88 40.57
C MET A 1 -18.08 -15.71 39.60
N SER A 2 -16.96 -15.57 38.89
CA SER A 2 -16.47 -14.34 38.28
C SER A 2 -17.29 -13.85 37.08
N ALA A 3 -17.65 -12.57 37.09
CA ALA A 3 -18.21 -11.85 35.95
C ALA A 3 -17.06 -11.40 35.01
N VAL A 4 -17.11 -11.80 33.73
CA VAL A 4 -16.17 -11.32 32.71
C VAL A 4 -16.85 -10.27 31.85
N ALA A 5 -16.48 -9.02 32.10
CA ALA A 5 -16.75 -7.88 31.26
C ALA A 5 -16.04 -8.03 29.90
N ARG A 6 -16.75 -7.80 28.80
CA ARG A 6 -16.13 -7.37 27.54
C ARG A 6 -16.83 -6.12 27.02
N TYR A 7 -16.15 -5.02 27.34
CA TYR A 7 -16.32 -3.66 26.86
C TYR A 7 -16.42 -3.60 25.33
N PHE A 8 -17.62 -3.37 24.81
CA PHE A 8 -17.81 -2.71 23.52
C PHE A 8 -17.64 -1.22 23.75
N HIS A 9 -16.45 -0.68 23.47
CA HIS A 9 -16.24 0.77 23.41
C HIS A 9 -16.90 1.31 22.14
N SER A 10 -18.21 1.55 22.25
CA SER A 10 -18.92 2.55 21.46
C SER A 10 -18.52 3.92 22.01
N ARG A 11 -17.80 4.71 21.23
CA ARG A 11 -17.59 6.14 21.48
C ARG A 11 -17.92 6.91 20.21
N ALA A 12 -19.21 6.98 19.91
CA ALA A 12 -19.76 8.11 19.19
C ALA A 12 -19.83 9.28 20.18
N VAL A 13 -18.91 10.24 20.04
CA VAL A 13 -18.83 11.43 20.91
C VAL A 13 -19.41 12.62 20.13
N THR A 14 -20.56 13.09 20.63
CA THR A 14 -21.18 14.43 20.50
C THR A 14 -21.46 15.02 19.12
N LEU A 15 -22.77 15.10 18.81
CA LEU A 15 -23.40 16.08 17.94
C LEU A 15 -23.15 17.50 18.47
N GLY A 16 -22.28 18.25 17.80
CA GLY A 16 -22.22 19.71 17.89
C GLY A 16 -22.74 20.29 16.57
N LEU A 17 -23.83 21.05 16.60
CA LEU A 17 -24.27 21.85 15.46
C LEU A 17 -23.20 22.90 15.14
N CYS A 18 -22.46 22.69 14.05
CA CYS A 18 -21.63 23.70 13.43
C CYS A 18 -22.44 24.40 12.34
N THR A 19 -22.69 25.69 12.55
CA THR A 19 -23.27 26.61 11.58
C THR A 19 -22.47 26.59 10.28
N ARG A 20 -23.18 26.37 9.16
CA ARG A 20 -22.61 26.32 7.80
C ARG A 20 -22.09 27.69 7.38
N ASN A 21 -20.87 28.03 7.77
CA ASN A 21 -20.16 29.16 7.19
C ASN A 21 -19.40 28.69 5.94
N ASN A 22 -19.68 29.39 4.85
CA ASN A 22 -19.23 29.14 3.49
C ASN A 22 -17.74 29.54 3.33
N THR A 23 -16.85 28.85 4.05
CA THR A 23 -15.40 28.97 3.94
C THR A 23 -14.87 27.68 3.33
N ARG A 24 -14.14 27.79 2.21
CA ARG A 24 -13.51 26.70 1.44
C ARG A 24 -13.19 25.47 2.32
N HIS A 25 -13.76 24.31 1.99
CA HIS A 25 -13.70 23.05 2.74
C HIS A 25 -12.28 22.69 3.23
N PHE A 26 -11.93 23.07 4.46
CA PHE A 26 -10.78 22.50 5.14
C PHE A 26 -11.19 21.15 5.76
N SER A 27 -10.59 20.06 5.29
CA SER A 27 -10.81 18.74 5.88
C SER A 27 -10.11 18.69 7.24
N THR A 28 -10.88 18.56 8.32
CA THR A 28 -10.37 18.39 9.69
C THR A 28 -10.12 16.93 10.05
N SER A 29 -10.46 15.99 9.17
CA SER A 29 -10.23 14.56 9.38
C SER A 29 -8.75 14.20 9.26
N LEU A 30 -8.33 13.21 10.05
CA LEU A 30 -6.96 12.67 9.99
C LEU A 30 -6.68 12.10 8.59
N PRO A 31 -5.43 12.21 8.10
CA PRO A 31 -5.07 11.68 6.79
C PRO A 31 -5.23 10.16 6.77
N LEU A 32 -6.10 9.68 5.87
CA LEU A 32 -6.29 8.26 5.63
C LEU A 32 -5.05 7.71 4.93
N CYS A 33 -4.22 6.95 5.66
CA CYS A 33 -2.96 6.39 5.14
C CYS A 33 -3.15 5.13 4.28
N GLU A 34 -4.38 4.85 3.83
CA GLU A 34 -4.74 3.66 3.07
C GLU A 34 -4.27 3.74 1.60
N LEU A 35 -3.99 2.58 1.01
CA LEU A 35 -3.63 2.47 -0.39
C LEU A 35 -4.88 2.27 -1.25
N ARG A 36 -5.27 3.32 -1.98
CA ARG A 36 -6.44 3.34 -2.86
C ARG A 36 -6.09 3.98 -4.20
N HIS A 37 -7.08 4.16 -5.06
CA HIS A 37 -6.95 4.96 -6.29
C HIS A 37 -6.27 6.32 -6.00
N MET A 38 -5.40 6.76 -6.90
CA MET A 38 -4.59 8.00 -6.83
C MET A 38 -3.53 8.06 -5.72
N SER A 39 -3.37 7.00 -4.93
CA SER A 39 -2.32 6.95 -3.91
C SER A 39 -0.95 6.90 -4.55
N ARG A 40 0.00 7.66 -3.98
CA ARG A 40 1.40 7.68 -4.40
C ARG A 40 2.14 6.49 -3.79
N VAL A 41 2.93 5.80 -4.60
CA VAL A 41 3.76 4.68 -4.16
C VAL A 41 5.19 4.86 -4.63
N ASN A 42 6.12 4.30 -3.87
CA ASN A 42 7.53 4.23 -4.20
C ASN A 42 7.85 2.89 -4.85
N VAL A 43 8.62 2.95 -5.92
CA VAL A 43 9.00 1.79 -6.74
C VAL A 43 10.39 1.36 -6.29
N VAL A 44 10.51 0.10 -5.83
CA VAL A 44 11.66 -0.34 -5.03
C VAL A 44 12.51 -1.43 -5.68
N ASP A 45 12.17 -1.78 -6.90
CA ASP A 45 12.98 -2.58 -7.80
C ASP A 45 13.97 -1.73 -8.60
N ASN A 46 14.91 -2.41 -9.24
CA ASN A 46 15.95 -1.83 -10.10
C ASN A 46 15.61 -1.87 -11.60
N SER A 47 14.33 -2.07 -11.95
CA SER A 47 13.88 -2.03 -13.35
C SER A 47 14.12 -0.65 -13.97
N ASP A 48 14.29 -0.62 -15.29
CA ASP A 48 14.56 0.63 -16.00
C ASP A 48 13.37 1.58 -15.93
N LEU A 49 12.14 1.06 -15.99
CA LEU A 49 10.92 1.85 -15.75
C LEU A 49 10.93 2.52 -14.37
N GLY A 50 11.29 1.77 -13.32
CA GLY A 50 11.36 2.31 -11.96
C GLY A 50 12.44 3.38 -11.79
N LYS A 51 13.59 3.23 -12.46
CA LYS A 51 14.67 4.23 -12.46
C LYS A 51 14.27 5.49 -13.24
N ASN A 52 13.73 5.32 -14.45
CA ASN A 52 13.31 6.43 -15.30
C ASN A 52 12.22 7.26 -14.62
N ALA A 53 11.26 6.61 -13.96
CA ALA A 53 10.22 7.30 -13.19
C ALA A 53 10.80 8.19 -12.08
N LYS A 54 11.85 7.73 -11.39
CA LYS A 54 12.54 8.53 -10.37
C LYS A 54 13.24 9.75 -10.99
N THR A 55 13.93 9.57 -12.11
CA THR A 55 14.57 10.66 -12.86
C THR A 55 13.56 11.69 -13.36
N SER A 56 12.38 11.22 -13.82
CA SER A 56 11.30 12.09 -14.30
C SER A 56 10.67 12.97 -13.22
N GLY A 57 10.89 12.64 -11.94
CA GLY A 57 10.30 13.32 -10.78
C GLY A 57 8.80 13.08 -10.60
N LYS A 58 8.15 12.28 -11.46
CA LYS A 58 6.72 11.96 -11.34
C LYS A 58 6.52 10.69 -10.50
N PRO A 59 5.80 10.76 -9.36
CA PRO A 59 5.57 9.58 -8.53
C PRO A 59 4.60 8.62 -9.19
N ALA A 60 4.82 7.31 -9.01
CA ALA A 60 3.88 6.28 -9.44
C ALA A 60 2.56 6.39 -8.67
N ARG A 61 1.43 6.24 -9.38
CA ARG A 61 0.09 6.34 -8.79
C ARG A 61 -0.72 5.08 -9.05
N ILE A 62 -1.49 4.65 -8.07
CA ILE A 62 -2.42 3.53 -8.21
C ILE A 62 -3.63 3.96 -9.05
N VAL A 63 -3.90 3.24 -10.13
CA VAL A 63 -5.08 3.39 -10.99
C VAL A 63 -6.16 2.38 -10.59
N HIS A 64 -5.77 1.14 -10.27
CA HIS A 64 -6.72 0.10 -9.91
C HIS A 64 -6.13 -0.84 -8.85
N VAL A 65 -6.98 -1.36 -7.97
CA VAL A 65 -6.63 -2.39 -6.99
C VAL A 65 -7.41 -3.63 -7.35
N TYR A 66 -6.73 -4.76 -7.53
CA TYR A 66 -7.37 -6.05 -7.86
C TYR A 66 -8.00 -6.70 -6.63
N ASN A 67 -8.94 -5.98 -6.00
CA ASN A 67 -9.68 -6.42 -4.84
C ASN A 67 -11.06 -5.76 -4.85
N LYS A 68 -12.09 -6.50 -4.41
CA LYS A 68 -13.48 -6.01 -4.29
C LYS A 68 -13.60 -4.79 -3.37
N GLN A 69 -12.75 -4.67 -2.35
CA GLN A 69 -12.83 -3.56 -1.38
C GLN A 69 -12.25 -2.24 -1.89
N GLY A 70 -11.43 -2.25 -2.96
CA GLY A 70 -10.77 -1.04 -3.46
C GLY A 70 -9.74 -0.42 -2.49
N VAL A 71 -9.25 -1.22 -1.53
CA VAL A 71 -8.16 -0.87 -0.59
C VAL A 71 -7.11 -1.96 -0.69
N ALA A 72 -5.88 -1.59 -1.03
CA ALA A 72 -4.76 -2.50 -1.18
C ALA A 72 -4.04 -2.70 0.16
N ARG A 73 -3.65 -3.95 0.44
CA ARG A 73 -2.80 -4.35 1.57
C ARG A 73 -1.51 -5.01 1.06
N ILE A 74 -0.64 -5.40 1.98
CA ILE A 74 0.60 -6.11 1.67
C ILE A 74 0.27 -7.40 0.91
N GLY A 75 0.89 -7.57 -0.26
CA GLY A 75 0.73 -8.73 -1.14
C GLY A 75 -0.42 -8.63 -2.12
N ASP A 76 -1.13 -7.50 -2.20
CA ASP A 76 -2.17 -7.29 -3.20
C ASP A 76 -1.59 -6.74 -4.51
N LYS A 77 -2.20 -7.18 -5.62
CA LYS A 77 -1.87 -6.68 -6.96
C LYS A 77 -2.55 -5.34 -7.19
N VAL A 78 -1.83 -4.42 -7.82
CA VAL A 78 -2.30 -3.08 -8.18
C VAL A 78 -1.89 -2.73 -9.61
N LEU A 79 -2.71 -1.96 -10.30
CA LEU A 79 -2.36 -1.32 -11.57
C LEU A 79 -1.83 0.08 -11.27
N LEU A 80 -0.65 0.38 -11.78
CA LEU A 80 0.06 1.64 -11.58
C LEU A 80 0.11 2.42 -12.89
N ALA A 81 -0.09 3.73 -12.80
CA ALA A 81 0.36 4.68 -13.80
C ALA A 81 1.78 5.10 -13.45
N LEU A 82 2.73 4.63 -14.24
CA LEU A 82 4.15 4.88 -14.06
C LEU A 82 4.69 5.35 -15.42
N GLU A 83 5.23 6.57 -15.44
CA GLU A 83 5.51 7.31 -16.67
C GLU A 83 4.29 7.35 -17.63
N LYS A 84 4.49 7.14 -18.93
CA LYS A 84 3.44 7.14 -19.96
C LYS A 84 2.78 5.77 -20.13
N GLN A 85 2.95 4.85 -19.18
CA GLN A 85 2.53 3.45 -19.29
C GLN A 85 1.73 3.00 -18.07
N LYS A 86 0.95 1.93 -18.27
CA LYS A 86 0.23 1.23 -17.21
C LYS A 86 0.96 -0.07 -16.91
N VAL A 87 1.38 -0.26 -15.67
CA VAL A 87 2.20 -1.41 -15.27
C VAL A 87 1.56 -2.04 -14.03
N LYS A 88 1.59 -3.37 -13.93
CA LYS A 88 1.13 -4.06 -12.73
C LYS A 88 2.20 -3.99 -11.65
N GLY A 89 1.79 -4.08 -10.39
CA GLY A 89 2.71 -4.12 -9.27
C GLY A 89 2.12 -4.79 -8.06
N ILE A 90 2.99 -5.18 -7.14
CA ILE A 90 2.62 -5.83 -5.89
C ILE A 90 3.05 -4.94 -4.73
N ILE A 91 2.10 -4.65 -3.83
CA ILE A 91 2.37 -3.88 -2.62
C ILE A 91 3.25 -4.72 -1.69
N VAL A 92 4.46 -4.26 -1.40
CA VAL A 92 5.37 -4.92 -0.46
C VAL A 92 5.42 -4.23 0.90
N GLY A 93 5.13 -2.93 0.95
CA GLY A 93 5.12 -2.16 2.19
C GLY A 93 4.02 -1.12 2.18
N CYS A 94 3.38 -0.92 3.33
CA CYS A 94 2.35 0.10 3.46
C CYS A 94 2.40 0.80 4.82
N LYS A 95 1.97 2.08 4.79
CA LYS A 95 1.92 2.96 5.97
C LYS A 95 0.65 2.79 6.81
N GLN A 96 -0.43 2.30 6.21
CA GLN A 96 -1.69 2.07 6.92
C GLN A 96 -1.53 1.04 8.05
N LYS A 97 -2.39 1.15 9.08
CA LYS A 97 -2.39 0.22 10.22
C LYS A 97 -2.67 -1.21 9.73
N GLN A 98 -1.73 -2.11 10.00
CA GLN A 98 -1.85 -3.53 9.67
C GLN A 98 -2.45 -4.33 10.83
N LYS A 99 -2.74 -5.62 10.56
CA LYS A 99 -3.09 -6.58 11.61
C LYS A 99 -1.89 -6.82 12.53
N HIS A 100 -2.16 -7.32 13.73
CA HIS A 100 -1.11 -7.75 14.65
C HIS A 100 -0.15 -8.75 13.98
N MET A 101 1.13 -8.70 14.35
CA MET A 101 2.19 -9.55 13.78
C MET A 101 2.47 -9.34 12.28
N ILE A 102 2.02 -8.23 11.69
CA ILE A 102 2.40 -7.80 10.34
C ILE A 102 3.20 -6.50 10.47
N PRO A 103 4.40 -6.39 9.86
CA PRO A 103 5.21 -5.18 9.97
C PRO A 103 4.52 -3.98 9.28
N LYS A 104 4.71 -2.81 9.88
CA LYS A 104 4.29 -1.53 9.34
C LYS A 104 5.52 -0.81 8.79
N PHE A 105 5.42 -0.27 7.59
CA PHE A 105 6.49 0.51 6.97
C PHE A 105 6.16 2.00 7.02
N ASP A 106 7.17 2.87 6.96
CA ASP A 106 6.97 4.32 6.89
C ASP A 106 6.52 4.79 5.51
N SER A 107 6.96 4.05 4.48
CA SER A 107 6.72 4.33 3.06
C SER A 107 5.84 3.27 2.42
N ASN A 108 5.04 3.71 1.45
CA ASN A 108 4.27 2.83 0.59
C ASN A 108 5.17 2.32 -0.53
N ASN A 109 5.47 1.03 -0.53
CA ASN A 109 6.46 0.42 -1.40
C ASN A 109 5.80 -0.59 -2.33
N VAL A 110 6.20 -0.57 -3.60
CA VAL A 110 5.70 -1.47 -4.64
C VAL A 110 6.85 -2.05 -5.45
N VAL A 111 6.65 -3.28 -5.93
CA VAL A 111 7.53 -3.96 -6.88
C VAL A 111 6.76 -4.14 -8.18
N LEU A 112 7.38 -3.81 -9.31
CA LEU A 112 6.75 -3.95 -10.62
C LEU A 112 6.74 -5.40 -11.08
N ILE A 113 5.62 -5.80 -11.68
CA ILE A 113 5.43 -7.12 -12.26
C ILE A 113 4.93 -6.97 -13.69
N ASP A 114 5.24 -7.98 -14.50
CA ASP A 114 4.70 -8.12 -15.85
C ASP A 114 3.28 -8.72 -15.83
N GLU A 115 2.72 -8.95 -17.01
CA GLU A 115 1.41 -9.56 -17.17
C GLU A 115 1.35 -11.01 -16.66
N GLU A 116 2.45 -11.75 -16.75
CA GLU A 116 2.66 -13.12 -16.26
C GLU A 116 3.18 -13.17 -14.81
N ASP A 117 2.89 -12.15 -14.00
CA ASP A 117 3.24 -12.07 -12.57
C ASP A 117 4.75 -12.27 -12.27
N THR A 118 5.61 -12.00 -13.26
CA THR A 118 7.07 -12.10 -13.12
C THR A 118 7.63 -10.72 -12.75
N PRO A 119 8.56 -10.61 -11.78
CA PRO A 119 9.15 -9.33 -11.42
C PRO A 119 9.93 -8.73 -12.60
N MET A 120 9.69 -7.46 -12.90
CA MET A 120 10.40 -6.76 -13.98
C MET A 120 11.86 -6.43 -13.60
N GLY A 121 12.13 -6.22 -12.32
CA GLY A 121 13.46 -5.93 -11.80
C GLY A 121 14.19 -7.18 -11.31
N SER A 122 15.51 -7.20 -11.47
CA SER A 122 16.38 -8.29 -11.02
C SER A 122 16.80 -8.21 -9.54
N ARG A 123 16.56 -7.08 -8.86
CA ARG A 123 16.91 -6.88 -7.44
C ARG A 123 15.94 -5.94 -6.74
N ILE A 124 15.63 -6.25 -5.48
CA ILE A 124 14.79 -5.43 -4.60
C ILE A 124 15.64 -4.85 -3.47
N ASN A 125 15.58 -3.54 -3.29
CA ASN A 125 16.50 -2.82 -2.39
C ASN A 125 16.03 -2.76 -0.92
N VAL A 126 14.72 -2.92 -0.67
CA VAL A 126 14.14 -2.84 0.68
C VAL A 126 13.87 -4.22 1.27
N PRO A 127 13.80 -4.32 2.62
CA PRO A 127 13.32 -5.54 3.26
C PRO A 127 11.88 -5.86 2.87
N ILE A 128 11.59 -7.15 2.69
CA ILE A 128 10.26 -7.66 2.36
C ILE A 128 9.64 -8.33 3.58
N PRO A 129 8.34 -8.11 3.86
CA PRO A 129 7.66 -8.79 4.95
C PRO A 129 7.55 -10.31 4.73
N SER A 130 7.91 -11.09 5.75
CA SER A 130 7.87 -12.55 5.77
C SER A 130 6.47 -13.13 5.56
N VAL A 131 5.43 -12.33 5.81
CA VAL A 131 4.03 -12.65 5.54
C VAL A 131 3.78 -13.02 4.07
N LEU A 132 4.58 -12.47 3.14
CA LEU A 132 4.46 -12.76 1.71
C LEU A 132 4.90 -14.19 1.35
N ARG A 133 5.68 -14.88 2.19
CA ARG A 133 6.09 -16.27 1.97
C ARG A 133 4.93 -17.26 1.93
N LYS A 134 3.76 -16.86 2.47
CA LYS A 134 2.54 -17.68 2.43
C LYS A 134 1.87 -17.71 1.06
N LYS A 135 2.25 -16.82 0.14
CA LYS A 135 1.67 -16.74 -1.22
C LYS A 135 2.65 -17.35 -2.22
N GLU A 136 2.29 -18.51 -2.77
CA GLU A 136 3.11 -19.22 -3.77
C GLU A 136 3.30 -18.43 -5.07
N GLU A 137 2.28 -17.64 -5.47
CA GLU A 137 2.33 -16.75 -6.63
C GLU A 137 3.52 -15.76 -6.59
N LEU A 138 4.03 -15.45 -5.39
CA LEU A 138 5.09 -14.47 -5.19
C LEU A 138 6.50 -15.11 -5.12
N ALA A 139 6.62 -16.40 -5.38
CA ALA A 139 7.88 -17.14 -5.24
C ALA A 139 9.05 -16.48 -5.99
N LYS A 140 8.82 -16.01 -7.23
CA LYS A 140 9.84 -15.33 -8.04
C LYS A 140 10.32 -14.01 -7.40
N ILE A 141 9.42 -13.24 -6.80
CA ILE A 141 9.75 -11.99 -6.09
C ILE A 141 10.54 -12.30 -4.82
N LEU A 142 10.12 -13.32 -4.08
CA LEU A 142 10.80 -13.76 -2.85
C LEU A 142 12.22 -14.25 -3.13
N ALA A 143 12.45 -14.92 -4.27
CA ALA A 143 13.77 -15.41 -4.66
C ALA A 143 14.78 -14.27 -4.92
N ILE A 144 14.31 -13.13 -5.43
CA ILE A 144 15.14 -11.94 -5.72
C ILE A 144 15.40 -11.08 -4.47
N SER A 145 14.64 -11.32 -3.41
CA SER A 145 14.65 -10.48 -2.20
C SER A 145 15.85 -10.80 -1.30
N SER A 146 16.60 -9.77 -0.90
CA SER A 146 17.80 -9.97 -0.09
C SER A 146 17.55 -10.01 1.43
N ARG A 147 16.52 -9.31 1.93
CA ARG A 147 16.26 -9.13 3.37
C ARG A 147 14.79 -9.32 3.70
N PHE A 148 14.52 -9.91 4.86
CA PHE A 148 13.16 -10.18 5.34
C PHE A 148 12.93 -9.60 6.74
N VAL A 149 11.70 -9.17 7.00
CA VAL A 149 11.21 -8.64 8.30
C VAL A 149 9.92 -9.36 8.70
#